data_AF-A0A955IU92-F1
#
_entry.id   AF-A0A955IU92-F1
#
_cell.length_a   1.000
_cell.length_b   1.000
_cell.length_c   1.000
_cell.angle_alpha   90.00
_cell.angle_beta   90.00
_cell.angle_gamma   90.00
#
_symmetry.space_group_name_H-M   'P 1'
#
loop_
_entity.id
_entity.type
_entity.pdbx_description
1 polymer ?
#
loop_
_entity_poly.entity_id
_entity_poly.type
_entity_poly.pdbx_seq_one_letter_code
_entity_poly.pdbx_strand_id
1 'polypeptide(L)'
;MIAEQVWMTDDEALFTGETWSTTFEVTSALGIVKATMAYHDAPASVGSNPATVNDLDLVLISPSGTQYLGNNFSGGLTVPGGSSDTKNNVEQIHVGLPELGVWTAEVRGTALNLGLGGFGLVVTGPVEAVSGCAVDINGDTTLDIFDVLAYIGLFDGGDLAADWNGDTILDIFDVLAYLDAFSQGC
;
A
#
# COMPACT_ATOMS: atom_id res chain seq x y z
N MET A 1 -10.96 -4.39 16.65
CA MET A 1 -9.50 -4.29 16.87
C MET A 1 -9.05 -3.09 16.05
N ILE A 2 -8.27 -2.15 16.60
CA ILE A 2 -7.62 -1.13 15.74
C ILE A 2 -6.30 -1.77 15.35
N ALA A 3 -6.15 -2.08 14.08
CA ALA A 3 -4.91 -2.62 13.55
C ALA A 3 -4.07 -1.48 12.95
N GLU A 4 -2.76 -1.66 13.02
CA GLU A 4 -1.74 -0.68 12.69
C GLU A 4 -0.71 -1.38 11.81
N GLN A 5 -0.34 -0.73 10.71
CA GLN A 5 0.72 -1.16 9.81
C GLN A 5 1.76 -0.05 9.72
N VAL A 6 3.03 -0.39 9.85
CA VAL A 6 4.16 0.56 9.88
C VAL A 6 5.21 0.11 8.89
N TRP A 7 5.63 1.03 8.02
CA TRP A 7 6.74 0.85 7.11
C TRP A 7 7.77 1.95 7.35
N MET A 8 9.04 1.55 7.40
CA MET A 8 10.19 2.44 7.47
C MET A 8 11.15 2.04 6.37
N THR A 9 11.65 3.02 5.62
CA THR A 9 12.68 2.78 4.61
C THR A 9 14.01 3.29 5.14
N ASP A 10 14.82 2.41 5.72
CA ASP A 10 16.21 2.70 6.09
C ASP A 10 17.22 2.35 4.98
N ASP A 11 16.88 1.43 4.06
CA ASP A 11 17.70 1.06 2.89
C ASP A 11 17.06 1.39 1.50
N GLU A 12 15.80 1.86 1.46
CA GLU A 12 15.07 2.23 0.23
C GLU A 12 14.79 3.72 0.12
N ALA A 13 15.85 4.52 0.03
CA ALA A 13 15.70 5.94 -0.27
C ALA A 13 15.18 6.14 -1.69
N LEU A 14 14.09 6.90 -1.85
CA LEU A 14 13.60 7.30 -3.16
C LEU A 14 14.55 8.29 -3.85
N PHE A 15 14.56 8.26 -5.18
CA PHE A 15 15.06 9.31 -6.07
C PHE A 15 13.90 10.07 -6.74
N THR A 16 14.23 11.23 -7.34
CA THR A 16 13.23 12.00 -8.10
C THR A 16 12.66 11.16 -9.23
N GLY A 17 11.33 11.07 -9.30
CA GLY A 17 10.57 10.29 -10.27
C GLY A 17 10.30 8.84 -9.84
N GLU A 18 10.87 8.37 -8.73
CA GLU A 18 10.60 7.03 -8.22
C GLU A 18 9.33 6.99 -7.38
N THR A 19 8.78 5.79 -7.21
CA THR A 19 7.61 5.54 -6.38
C THR A 19 7.85 4.28 -5.60
N TRP A 20 7.67 4.37 -4.29
CA TRP A 20 7.55 3.21 -3.41
C TRP A 20 6.08 2.88 -3.25
N SER A 21 5.74 1.60 -3.19
CA SER A 21 4.36 1.15 -3.02
C SER A 21 4.25 -0.06 -2.09
N THR A 22 3.18 -0.12 -1.33
CA THR A 22 2.78 -1.30 -0.54
C THR A 22 1.26 -1.49 -0.61
N THR A 23 0.78 -2.63 -0.12
CA THR A 23 -0.66 -2.93 -0.06
C THR A 23 -1.09 -3.28 1.34
N PHE A 24 -2.36 -3.00 1.65
CA PHE A 24 -3.02 -3.37 2.89
C PHE A 24 -4.51 -3.63 2.62
N GLU A 25 -5.15 -4.46 3.43
CA GLU A 25 -6.55 -4.83 3.24
C GLU A 25 -7.42 -4.03 4.19
N VAL A 26 -8.51 -3.45 3.70
CA VAL A 26 -9.55 -2.85 4.53
C VAL A 26 -10.64 -3.87 4.80
N THR A 27 -10.79 -4.25 6.07
CA THR A 27 -11.69 -5.33 6.51
C THR A 27 -13.06 -4.84 7.02
N SER A 28 -13.24 -3.52 7.16
CA SER A 28 -14.52 -2.92 7.54
C SER A 28 -14.72 -1.53 6.95
N ALA A 29 -15.90 -1.29 6.37
CA ALA A 29 -16.34 0.03 5.92
C ALA A 29 -16.82 0.92 7.08
N LEU A 30 -16.98 0.36 8.28
CA LEU A 30 -17.32 1.10 9.49
C LEU A 30 -16.03 1.58 10.13
N GLY A 31 -15.66 2.83 9.85
CA GLY A 31 -14.46 3.45 10.42
C GLY A 31 -13.85 4.53 9.51
N ILE A 32 -12.63 4.91 9.86
CA ILE A 32 -11.79 5.79 9.05
C ILE A 32 -10.44 5.08 8.86
N VAL A 33 -10.00 4.96 7.61
CA VAL A 33 -8.61 4.61 7.29
C VAL A 33 -7.80 5.88 7.34
N LYS A 34 -6.71 5.86 8.11
CA LYS A 34 -5.78 6.98 8.22
C LYS A 34 -4.39 6.54 7.79
N ALA A 35 -3.84 7.20 6.78
CA ALA A 35 -2.43 7.11 6.43
C ALA A 35 -1.72 8.39 6.88
N THR A 36 -0.52 8.25 7.45
CA THR A 36 0.35 9.36 7.78
C THR A 36 1.76 9.03 7.34
N MET A 37 2.30 9.88 6.49
CA MET A 37 3.66 9.81 6.00
C MET A 37 4.44 11.00 6.56
N ALA A 38 5.67 10.75 6.99
CA ALA A 38 6.58 11.79 7.43
C ALA A 38 7.98 11.51 6.90
N TYR A 39 8.66 12.53 6.43
CA TYR A 39 10.04 12.43 5.96
C TYR A 39 10.93 13.49 6.58
N HIS A 40 12.21 13.15 6.70
CA HIS A 40 13.22 14.06 7.21
C HIS A 40 13.76 14.91 6.06
N ASP A 41 13.20 16.11 5.90
CA ASP A 41 13.63 17.03 4.85
C ASP A 41 15.03 17.59 5.14
N ALA A 42 15.77 17.89 4.06
CA ALA A 42 17.06 18.53 4.16
C ALA A 42 16.91 19.98 4.65
N PRO A 43 17.90 20.54 5.37
CA PRO A 43 17.82 21.92 5.84
C PRO A 43 17.84 22.89 4.66
N ALA A 44 16.79 23.70 4.53
CA ALA A 44 16.76 24.78 3.55
C ALA A 44 17.76 25.90 3.86
N SER A 45 18.08 26.68 2.83
CA SER A 45 18.86 27.91 2.98
C SER A 45 18.11 28.93 3.84
N VAL A 46 18.86 29.70 4.64
CA VAL A 46 18.30 30.77 5.49
C VAL A 46 17.50 31.75 4.63
N GLY A 47 16.21 31.92 4.96
CA GLY A 47 15.30 32.83 4.26
C GLY A 47 14.50 32.20 3.11
N SER A 48 14.61 30.88 2.87
CA SER A 48 13.76 30.18 1.89
C SER A 48 12.29 30.21 2.28
N ASN A 49 11.41 30.39 1.30
CA ASN A 49 9.96 30.31 1.45
C ASN A 49 9.32 29.71 0.17
N PRO A 50 8.88 28.44 0.18
CA PRO A 50 8.85 27.53 1.33
C PRO A 50 10.25 27.07 1.75
N ALA A 51 10.35 26.56 2.97
CA ALA A 51 11.57 25.95 3.50
C ALA A 51 11.66 24.45 3.15
N THR A 52 10.73 23.93 2.35
CA THR A 52 10.82 22.57 1.80
C THR A 52 11.91 22.50 0.75
N VAL A 53 12.79 21.50 0.87
CA VAL A 53 13.85 21.20 -0.09
C VAL A 53 13.46 20.01 -0.93
N ASN A 54 12.97 18.97 -0.28
CA ASN A 54 12.44 17.76 -0.90
C ASN A 54 10.92 17.73 -0.85
N ASP A 55 10.34 17.09 -1.86
CA ASP A 55 8.90 16.96 -2.08
C ASP A 55 8.56 15.47 -2.31
N LEU A 56 7.86 14.88 -1.33
CA LEU A 56 7.34 13.52 -1.39
C LEU A 56 5.82 13.57 -1.27
N ASP A 57 5.13 12.84 -2.17
CA ASP A 57 3.66 12.79 -2.17
C ASP A 57 3.16 11.45 -1.64
N LEU A 58 2.28 11.48 -0.65
CA LEU A 58 1.51 10.34 -0.17
C LEU A 58 0.25 10.17 -1.02
N VAL A 59 0.03 8.95 -1.52
CA VAL A 59 -1.18 8.60 -2.26
C VAL A 59 -1.77 7.29 -1.71
N LEU A 60 -3.08 7.28 -1.48
CA LEU A 60 -3.84 6.04 -1.31
C LEU A 60 -4.69 5.77 -2.54
N ILE A 61 -4.72 4.52 -3.00
CA ILE A 61 -5.51 4.06 -4.13
C ILE A 61 -6.48 3.00 -3.61
N SER A 62 -7.78 3.23 -3.80
CA SER A 62 -8.83 2.28 -3.41
C SER A 62 -8.90 1.08 -4.36
N PRO A 63 -9.60 -0.01 -4.00
CA PRO A 63 -9.82 -1.17 -4.88
C PRO A 63 -10.44 -0.78 -6.24
N SER A 64 -11.33 0.21 -6.25
CA SER A 64 -11.92 0.77 -7.49
C SER A 64 -11.00 1.73 -8.27
N GLY A 65 -9.77 1.97 -7.81
CA GLY A 65 -8.80 2.86 -8.44
C GLY A 65 -8.94 4.35 -8.07
N THR A 66 -9.77 4.68 -7.07
CA THR A 66 -9.93 6.07 -6.62
C THR A 66 -8.69 6.53 -5.86
N GLN A 67 -8.09 7.64 -6.28
CA GLN A 67 -6.89 8.20 -5.63
C GLN A 67 -7.24 9.27 -4.60
N TYR A 68 -6.55 9.21 -3.46
CA TYR A 68 -6.58 10.18 -2.39
C TYR A 68 -5.16 10.71 -2.20
N LEU A 69 -5.00 12.03 -2.23
CA LEU A 69 -3.70 12.72 -2.11
C LEU A 69 -3.52 13.27 -0.69
N GLY A 70 -2.28 13.26 -0.21
CA GLY A 70 -1.89 13.82 1.08
C GLY A 70 -2.39 15.25 1.27
N ASN A 71 -2.89 15.52 2.48
CA ASN A 71 -3.36 16.84 2.93
C ASN A 71 -4.49 17.48 2.09
N ASN A 72 -5.12 16.75 1.15
CA ASN A 72 -6.27 17.24 0.40
C ASN A 72 -7.59 17.09 1.19
N PHE A 73 -7.74 17.88 2.27
CA PHE A 73 -8.86 17.77 3.21
C PHE A 73 -10.05 18.68 2.88
N SER A 74 -11.26 18.17 3.09
CA SER A 74 -12.50 18.95 3.21
C SER A 74 -13.35 18.37 4.34
N GLY A 75 -13.76 19.22 5.29
CA GLY A 75 -14.56 18.78 6.44
C GLY A 75 -13.87 17.75 7.35
N GLY A 76 -12.54 17.69 7.35
CA GLY A 76 -11.75 16.78 8.18
C GLY A 76 -11.49 15.39 7.56
N LEU A 77 -12.01 15.13 6.36
CA LEU A 77 -11.74 13.92 5.57
C LEU A 77 -11.04 14.29 4.26
N THR A 78 -10.26 13.36 3.70
CA THR A 78 -9.61 13.55 2.41
C THR A 78 -10.63 13.40 1.30
N VAL A 79 -10.64 14.34 0.35
CA VAL A 79 -11.46 14.25 -0.85
C VAL A 79 -10.67 13.61 -2.00
N PRO A 80 -11.31 12.78 -2.84
CA PRO A 80 -10.62 12.17 -3.99
C PRO A 80 -10.06 13.19 -4.98
N GLY A 81 -8.97 12.82 -5.67
CA GLY A 81 -8.28 13.68 -6.63
C GLY A 81 -7.61 14.88 -5.95
N GLY A 82 -7.55 16.01 -6.65
CA GLY A 82 -6.92 17.25 -6.17
C GLY A 82 -5.49 17.44 -6.67
N SER A 83 -4.66 18.09 -5.86
CA SER A 83 -3.24 18.35 -6.15
C SER A 83 -2.41 18.00 -4.92
N SER A 84 -1.18 17.53 -5.13
CA SER A 84 -0.24 17.19 -4.06
C SER A 84 0.15 18.40 -3.20
N ASP A 85 0.59 18.13 -1.97
CA ASP A 85 1.03 19.15 -1.02
C ASP A 85 2.55 19.39 -1.08
N THR A 86 2.94 20.44 -1.78
CA THR A 86 4.36 20.77 -2.01
C THR A 86 5.06 21.51 -0.85
N LYS A 87 4.44 21.57 0.34
CA LYS A 87 4.88 22.45 1.44
C LYS A 87 5.16 21.75 2.76
N ASN A 88 4.59 20.58 2.99
CA ASN A 88 4.66 19.92 4.29
C ASN A 88 5.43 18.62 4.19
N ASN A 89 6.38 18.42 5.09
CA ASN A 89 7.10 17.15 5.19
C ASN A 89 6.35 16.07 5.99
N VAL A 90 5.09 16.35 6.31
CA VAL A 90 4.14 15.43 6.93
C VAL A 90 2.84 15.51 6.13
N GLU A 91 2.44 14.39 5.56
CA GLU A 91 1.20 14.27 4.79
C GLU A 91 0.26 13.26 5.44
N GLN A 92 -1.02 13.60 5.45
CA GLN A 92 -2.06 12.75 6.02
C GLN A 92 -3.20 12.52 5.03
N ILE A 93 -3.76 11.32 5.05
CA ILE A 93 -4.98 10.96 4.34
C ILE A 93 -5.96 10.35 5.34
N HIS A 94 -7.21 10.84 5.38
CA HIS A 94 -8.31 10.26 6.15
C HIS A 94 -9.48 9.88 5.23
N VAL A 95 -9.67 8.59 4.99
CA VAL A 95 -10.80 8.08 4.19
C VAL A 95 -11.88 7.59 5.14
N GLY A 96 -13.02 8.29 5.17
CA GLY A 96 -14.20 7.87 5.91
C GLY A 96 -15.09 6.95 5.07
N LEU A 97 -15.69 5.94 5.70
CA LEU A 97 -16.46 4.90 5.02
C LEU A 97 -15.67 4.26 3.86
N PRO A 98 -14.48 3.70 4.14
CA PRO A 98 -13.59 3.18 3.10
C PRO A 98 -14.22 1.98 2.37
N GLU A 99 -13.88 1.85 1.09
CA GLU A 99 -14.15 0.66 0.29
C GLU A 99 -13.44 -0.56 0.91
N LEU A 100 -14.13 -1.70 0.95
CA LEU A 100 -13.56 -2.97 1.41
C LEU A 100 -12.61 -3.57 0.37
N GLY A 101 -11.58 -4.28 0.83
CA GLY A 101 -10.63 -4.99 -0.03
C GLY A 101 -9.23 -4.38 -0.02
N VAL A 102 -8.42 -4.73 -1.02
CA VAL A 102 -7.01 -4.35 -1.08
C VAL A 102 -6.84 -2.92 -1.56
N TRP A 103 -6.14 -2.12 -0.76
CA TRP A 103 -5.71 -0.77 -1.07
C TRP A 103 -4.21 -0.74 -1.36
N THR A 104 -3.79 0.21 -2.19
CA THR A 104 -2.37 0.51 -2.41
C THR A 104 -2.03 1.83 -1.71
N ALA A 105 -0.96 1.84 -0.93
CA ALA A 105 -0.31 3.06 -0.48
C ALA A 105 0.95 3.30 -1.32
N GLU A 106 1.09 4.51 -1.84
CA GLU A 106 2.27 4.94 -2.59
C GLU A 106 2.92 6.15 -1.90
N VAL A 107 4.25 6.20 -1.97
CA VAL A 107 5.04 7.40 -1.69
C VAL A 107 5.83 7.73 -2.95
N ARG A 108 5.59 8.91 -3.52
CA ARG A 108 6.19 9.33 -4.79
C ARG A 108 7.28 10.36 -4.54
N GLY A 109 8.45 10.13 -5.12
CA GLY A 109 9.59 11.06 -5.11
C GLY A 109 9.40 12.21 -6.09
N THR A 110 8.51 13.17 -5.81
CA THR A 110 8.18 14.23 -6.78
C THR A 110 9.34 15.16 -7.07
N ALA A 111 10.06 15.62 -6.04
CA ALA A 111 11.28 16.40 -6.23
C ALA A 111 12.25 16.20 -5.06
N LEU A 112 13.30 15.41 -5.26
CA LEU A 112 14.34 15.15 -4.26
C LEU A 112 15.62 15.89 -4.66
N ASN A 113 15.74 17.11 -4.15
CA ASN A 113 16.77 18.08 -4.54
C ASN A 113 18.03 18.00 -3.66
N LEU A 114 17.94 17.43 -2.46
CA LEU A 114 19.10 17.28 -1.57
C LEU A 114 18.93 16.12 -0.59
N GLY A 115 19.92 15.24 -0.51
CA GLY A 115 19.89 14.08 0.40
C GLY A 115 19.07 12.90 -0.15
N LEU A 116 18.72 11.98 0.73
CA LEU A 116 17.96 10.76 0.42
C LEU A 116 16.48 10.95 0.79
N GLY A 117 15.56 10.43 -0.02
CA GLY A 117 14.11 10.51 0.21
C GLY A 117 13.56 9.46 1.16
N GLY A 118 14.22 9.20 2.29
CA GLY A 118 13.73 8.25 3.29
C GLY A 118 12.49 8.75 4.02
N PHE A 119 11.52 7.88 4.24
CA PHE A 119 10.26 8.22 4.90
C PHE A 119 9.82 7.14 5.89
N GLY A 120 8.90 7.52 6.77
CA GLY A 120 8.09 6.60 7.56
C GLY A 120 6.63 6.72 7.15
N LEU A 121 5.96 5.59 6.96
CA LEU A 121 4.53 5.51 6.68
C LEU A 121 3.83 4.66 7.75
N VAL A 122 2.74 5.18 8.29
CA VAL A 122 1.83 4.43 9.15
C VAL A 122 0.42 4.47 8.59
N VAL A 123 -0.24 3.31 8.55
CA VAL A 123 -1.65 3.18 8.20
C VAL A 123 -2.39 2.56 9.38
N THR A 124 -3.48 3.20 9.80
CA THR A 124 -4.32 2.77 10.92
C THR A 124 -5.79 2.76 10.54
N GLY A 125 -6.57 1.94 11.25
CA GLY A 125 -8.02 1.84 11.06
C GLY A 125 -8.48 0.39 11.03
N PRO A 126 -9.56 0.08 10.29
CA PRO A 126 -9.97 -1.28 10.03
C PRO A 126 -9.11 -1.89 8.90
N VAL A 127 -7.80 -1.97 9.12
CA VAL A 127 -6.81 -2.40 8.12
C VAL A 127 -6.04 -3.62 8.61
N GLU A 128 -5.71 -4.54 7.72
CA GLU A 128 -4.84 -5.68 7.99
C GLU A 128 -3.69 -5.71 6.98
N ALA A 129 -2.58 -6.34 7.34
CA ALA A 129 -1.51 -6.56 6.37
C ALA A 129 -2.09 -7.46 5.28
N VAL A 130 -1.96 -7.05 4.02
CA VAL A 130 -2.08 -8.03 2.94
C VAL A 130 -0.91 -8.96 3.15
N SER A 131 -1.15 -10.26 3.30
CA SER A 131 -0.05 -11.24 3.18
C SER A 131 0.57 -10.96 1.81
N GLY A 132 1.76 -10.35 1.80
CA GLY A 132 2.37 -9.75 0.61
C GLY A 132 2.72 -10.77 -0.48
N CYS A 133 2.37 -12.02 -0.24
CA CYS A 133 2.47 -13.14 -1.13
C CYS A 133 1.05 -13.59 -1.47
N ALA A 134 0.59 -13.37 -2.70
CA ALA A 134 -0.65 -14.00 -3.17
C ALA A 134 -0.58 -15.53 -3.02
N VAL A 135 0.64 -16.09 -2.99
CA VAL A 135 0.92 -17.51 -2.79
C VAL A 135 1.04 -17.92 -1.32
N ASP A 136 0.96 -17.00 -0.35
CA ASP A 136 0.78 -17.29 1.09
C ASP A 136 -0.71 -17.48 1.36
N ILE A 137 -1.19 -18.69 1.05
CA ILE A 137 -2.61 -19.03 1.06
C ILE A 137 -3.12 -19.20 2.49
N ASN A 138 -2.25 -19.61 3.42
CA ASN A 138 -2.65 -19.87 4.79
C ASN A 138 -2.53 -18.62 5.70
N GLY A 139 -1.90 -17.54 5.21
CA GLY A 139 -1.76 -16.24 5.86
C GLY A 139 -0.78 -16.25 7.04
N ASP A 140 0.14 -17.20 7.10
CA ASP A 140 1.08 -17.36 8.22
C ASP A 140 2.37 -16.56 8.06
N THR A 141 2.48 -15.77 6.98
CA THR A 141 3.62 -14.91 6.64
C THR A 141 4.89 -15.65 6.22
N THR A 142 4.82 -16.98 6.04
CA THR A 142 5.93 -17.79 5.55
C THR A 142 5.53 -18.54 4.30
N LEU A 143 6.24 -18.29 3.19
CA LEU A 143 6.02 -19.07 1.97
C LEU A 143 6.62 -20.47 2.10
N ASP A 144 5.77 -21.47 2.33
CA ASP A 144 6.21 -22.84 2.50
C ASP A 144 5.22 -23.87 1.93
N ILE A 145 5.44 -25.15 2.25
CA ILE A 145 4.61 -26.24 1.71
C ILE A 145 3.16 -26.18 2.21
N PHE A 146 2.90 -25.56 3.36
CA PHE A 146 1.56 -25.42 3.90
C PHE A 146 0.69 -24.50 3.05
N ASP A 147 1.28 -23.56 2.31
CA ASP A 147 0.56 -22.76 1.32
C ASP A 147 0.12 -23.58 0.11
N VAL A 148 1.01 -24.45 -0.38
CA VAL A 148 0.67 -25.37 -1.48
C VAL A 148 -0.43 -26.33 -1.04
N LEU A 149 -0.37 -26.80 0.21
CA LEU A 149 -1.42 -27.65 0.77
C LEU A 149 -2.74 -26.90 0.92
N ALA A 150 -2.72 -25.63 1.29
CA ALA A 150 -3.91 -24.81 1.39
C ALA A 150 -4.51 -24.53 -0.01
N TYR A 151 -3.67 -24.23 -1.02
CA TYR A 151 -4.08 -24.13 -2.42
C TYR A 151 -4.76 -25.42 -2.93
N ILE A 152 -4.13 -26.59 -2.70
CA ILE A 152 -4.71 -27.88 -3.10
C ILE A 152 -6.08 -28.09 -2.43
N GLY A 153 -6.24 -27.68 -1.17
CA GLY A 153 -7.52 -27.72 -0.47
C GLY A 153 -8.63 -26.89 -1.15
N LEU A 154 -8.28 -25.71 -1.67
CA LEU A 154 -9.20 -24.86 -2.44
C LEU A 154 -9.55 -25.51 -3.79
N PHE A 155 -8.54 -26.00 -4.51
CA PHE A 155 -8.71 -26.64 -5.82
C PHE A 155 -9.58 -27.90 -5.75
N ASP A 156 -9.28 -28.82 -4.83
CA ASP A 156 -10.07 -30.04 -4.60
C ASP A 156 -11.47 -29.72 -4.06
N GLY A 157 -11.60 -28.60 -3.35
CA GLY A 157 -12.87 -28.07 -2.85
C GLY A 157 -13.75 -27.42 -3.91
N GLY A 158 -13.21 -27.16 -5.11
CA GLY A 158 -13.90 -26.44 -6.17
C GLY A 158 -14.10 -24.95 -5.88
N ASP A 159 -13.26 -24.36 -5.02
CA ASP A 159 -13.32 -22.94 -4.66
C ASP A 159 -12.63 -22.09 -5.75
N LEU A 160 -13.32 -21.05 -6.24
CA LEU A 160 -12.78 -20.13 -7.25
C LEU A 160 -11.61 -19.28 -6.71
N ALA A 161 -11.30 -19.31 -5.41
CA ALA A 161 -10.03 -18.80 -4.90
C ALA A 161 -8.81 -19.57 -5.48
N ALA A 162 -9.01 -20.78 -6.02
CA ALA A 162 -7.99 -21.52 -6.74
C ALA A 162 -7.94 -21.18 -8.25
N ASP A 163 -8.80 -20.29 -8.78
CA ASP A 163 -8.73 -19.79 -10.18
C ASP A 163 -7.67 -18.70 -10.29
N TRP A 164 -6.48 -19.10 -10.73
CA TRP A 164 -5.29 -18.24 -10.74
C TRP A 164 -5.02 -17.60 -12.09
N ASN A 165 -5.64 -18.12 -13.15
CA ASN A 165 -5.55 -17.52 -14.48
C ASN A 165 -6.76 -16.60 -14.80
N GLY A 166 -7.81 -16.65 -13.98
CA GLY A 166 -8.98 -15.77 -14.01
C GLY A 166 -10.02 -16.13 -15.08
N ASP A 167 -10.03 -17.37 -15.56
CA ASP A 167 -10.92 -17.83 -16.64
C ASP A 167 -12.25 -18.44 -16.15
N THR A 168 -12.47 -18.46 -14.83
CA THR A 168 -13.65 -18.99 -14.13
C THR A 168 -13.81 -20.50 -14.17
N ILE A 169 -12.79 -21.23 -14.61
CA ILE A 169 -12.76 -22.69 -14.72
C ILE A 169 -11.58 -23.22 -13.92
N LEU A 170 -11.84 -24.01 -12.89
CA LEU A 170 -10.77 -24.68 -12.16
C LEU A 170 -10.20 -25.84 -12.98
N ASP A 171 -8.99 -25.64 -13.51
CA ASP A 171 -8.28 -26.65 -14.26
C ASP A 171 -6.75 -26.61 -14.02
N ILE A 172 -6.01 -27.39 -14.81
CA ILE A 172 -4.57 -27.53 -14.63
C ILE A 172 -3.81 -26.21 -14.86
N PHE A 173 -4.36 -25.29 -15.64
CA PHE A 173 -3.72 -24.00 -15.92
C PHE A 173 -3.70 -23.11 -14.67
N ASP A 174 -4.66 -23.28 -13.75
CA ASP A 174 -4.61 -22.60 -12.45
C ASP A 174 -3.49 -23.13 -11.55
N VAL A 175 -3.34 -24.45 -11.51
CA VAL A 175 -2.27 -25.09 -10.73
C VAL A 175 -0.92 -24.65 -11.26
N LEU A 176 -0.77 -24.57 -12.59
CA LEU A 176 0.45 -24.09 -13.22
C LEU A 176 0.70 -22.60 -12.93
N ALA A 177 -0.33 -21.75 -12.95
CA ALA A 177 -0.21 -20.33 -12.61
C ALA A 177 0.19 -20.13 -11.13
N TYR A 178 -0.42 -20.90 -10.22
CA TYR A 178 -0.04 -20.92 -8.81
C TYR A 178 1.41 -21.36 -8.59
N LEU A 179 1.82 -22.48 -9.19
CA LEU A 179 3.17 -23.00 -9.01
C LEU A 179 4.25 -22.09 -9.63
N ASP A 180 3.95 -21.42 -10.75
CA ASP A 180 4.82 -20.40 -11.33
C ASP A 180 5.03 -19.25 -10.35
N ALA A 181 3.94 -18.69 -9.81
CA ALA A 181 4.01 -17.64 -8.79
C ALA A 181 4.72 -18.11 -7.51
N PHE A 182 4.47 -19.34 -7.04
CA PHE A 182 5.09 -19.91 -5.85
C PHE A 182 6.61 -20.04 -6.02
N SER A 183 7.05 -20.41 -7.23
CA SER A 183 8.48 -20.51 -7.57
C SER A 183 9.18 -19.16 -7.69
N GLN A 184 8.42 -18.09 -7.96
CA GLN A 184 8.92 -16.72 -8.00
C GLN A 184 9.03 -16.13 -6.58
N GLY A 185 8.32 -16.70 -5.62
CA GLY A 185 8.35 -16.31 -4.22
C GLY A 185 7.46 -15.11 -3.91
N CYS A 186 7.65 -14.58 -2.71
CA CYS A 186 7.39 -13.18 -2.39
C CYS A 186 8.72 -12.43 -2.61
#